data_AF-A0A523V6N1-F1
#
_entry.id   AF-A0A523V6N1-F1
#
_cell.length_a   1.000
_cell.length_b   1.000
_cell.length_c   1.000
_cell.angle_alpha   90.00
_cell.angle_beta   90.00
_cell.angle_gamma   90.00
#
_symmetry.space_group_name_H-M   'P 1'
#
loop_
_entity.id
_entity.type
_entity.pdbx_description
1 polymer ?
#
loop_
_entity_poly.entity_id
_entity_poly.type
_entity_poly.pdbx_seq_one_letter_code
_entity_poly.pdbx_strand_id
1 'polypeptide(L)'
;MLSAERKLKIAEMVGKSGGIRTSELSGIFSVSEMTVLRDLATLEKQGILTRVYGGAVSSQSFSAETPNIVREKIRTTEKNKIASLASQLIEEGDNIFLD
;
A
#
# COMPACT_ATOMS: atom_id res chain seq x y z
N MET A 1 -10.48 8.35 11.65
CA MET A 1 -9.34 7.85 10.85
C MET A 1 -8.69 9.01 10.11
N LEU A 2 -7.37 9.13 10.13
CA LEU A 2 -6.64 10.16 9.38
C LEU A 2 -6.65 9.86 7.86
N SER A 3 -6.61 10.88 7.00
CA SER A 3 -6.58 10.69 5.54
C SER A 3 -5.37 9.86 5.08
N ALA A 4 -4.21 10.06 5.68
CA ALA A 4 -3.00 9.30 5.37
C ALA A 4 -3.16 7.80 5.67
N GLU A 5 -3.71 7.48 6.85
CA GLU A 5 -3.99 6.11 7.25
C GLU A 5 -5.03 5.45 6.31
N ARG A 6 -6.07 6.20 5.91
CA ARG A 6 -7.10 5.70 4.98
C ARG A 6 -6.51 5.37 3.63
N LYS A 7 -5.68 6.25 3.08
CA LYS A 7 -4.97 6.01 1.81
C LYS A 7 -4.11 4.75 1.85
N LEU A 8 -3.40 4.50 2.95
CA LEU A 8 -2.62 3.27 3.12
C LEU A 8 -3.51 2.02 3.09
N LYS A 9 -4.63 2.02 3.82
CA LYS A 9 -5.57 0.88 3.79
C LYS A 9 -6.22 0.69 2.43
N ILE A 10 -6.60 1.77 1.73
CA ILE A 10 -7.12 1.70 0.36
C ILE A 10 -6.10 1.03 -0.57
N ALA A 11 -4.84 1.45 -0.53
CA ALA A 11 -3.78 0.86 -1.34
C ALA A 11 -3.56 -0.62 -1.04
N GLU A 12 -3.58 -1.00 0.25
CA GLU A 12 -3.48 -2.40 0.66
C GLU A 12 -4.64 -3.24 0.14
N MET A 13 -5.87 -2.74 0.27
CA MET A 13 -7.07 -3.44 -0.20
C MET A 13 -7.05 -3.64 -1.72
N VAL A 14 -6.76 -2.58 -2.47
CA VAL A 14 -6.63 -2.64 -3.94
C VAL A 14 -5.54 -3.63 -4.36
N GLY A 15 -4.40 -3.64 -3.66
CA GLY A 15 -3.31 -4.57 -3.91
C GLY A 15 -3.65 -6.02 -3.60
N LYS A 16 -4.51 -6.29 -2.60
CA LYS A 16 -4.96 -7.66 -2.25
C LYS A 16 -6.07 -8.17 -3.16
N SER A 17 -7.03 -7.32 -3.53
CA SER A 17 -8.20 -7.72 -4.33
C SER A 17 -7.98 -7.59 -5.84
N GLY A 18 -6.88 -6.97 -6.27
CA GLY A 18 -6.60 -6.62 -7.67
C GLY A 18 -7.37 -5.40 -8.17
N GLY A 19 -8.54 -5.12 -7.58
CA GLY A 19 -9.31 -3.89 -7.77
C GLY A 19 -10.51 -3.81 -6.84
N ILE A 20 -11.06 -2.60 -6.69
CA ILE A 20 -12.18 -2.31 -5.78
C ILE A 20 -13.01 -1.12 -6.28
N ARG A 21 -14.31 -1.11 -5.98
CA ARG A 21 -15.23 -0.03 -6.38
C ARG A 21 -15.20 1.14 -5.39
N THR A 22 -15.46 2.35 -5.89
CA THR A 22 -15.55 3.56 -5.05
C THR A 22 -16.66 3.47 -4.01
N SER A 23 -17.80 2.89 -4.39
CA SER A 23 -18.95 2.68 -3.49
C SER A 23 -18.64 1.71 -2.35
N GLU A 24 -17.84 0.67 -2.62
CA GLU A 24 -17.40 -0.28 -1.61
C GLU A 24 -16.43 0.36 -0.62
N LEU A 25 -15.42 1.09 -1.12
CA LEU A 25 -14.51 1.88 -0.29
C LEU A 25 -15.27 2.93 0.55
N SER A 26 -16.26 3.59 -0.05
CA SER A 26 -17.12 4.56 0.64
C SER A 26 -17.83 3.93 1.83
N GLY A 27 -18.43 2.75 1.64
CA GLY A 27 -19.09 2.01 2.71
C GLY A 27 -18.13 1.54 3.80
N ILE A 28 -16.97 0.99 3.43
CA ILE A 28 -15.97 0.46 4.38
C ILE A 28 -15.39 1.55 5.27
N PHE A 29 -15.09 2.72 4.69
CA PHE A 29 -14.49 3.84 5.42
C PHE A 29 -15.50 4.84 5.96
N SER A 30 -16.80 4.63 5.72
CA SER A 30 -17.89 5.54 6.08
C SER A 30 -17.62 6.98 5.65
N VAL A 31 -17.16 7.16 4.41
CA VAL A 31 -16.90 8.49 3.80
C VAL A 31 -17.64 8.64 2.48
N SER A 32 -17.80 9.88 2.04
CA SER A 32 -18.41 10.15 0.73
C SER A 32 -17.58 9.55 -0.40
N GLU A 33 -18.23 9.15 -1.50
CA GLU A 33 -17.52 8.71 -2.70
C GLU A 33 -16.55 9.76 -3.23
N MET A 34 -16.89 11.04 -3.08
CA MET A 34 -16.00 12.15 -3.46
C MET A 34 -14.73 12.22 -2.61
N THR A 35 -14.80 11.83 -1.33
CA THR A 35 -13.61 11.66 -0.48
C THR A 35 -12.74 10.52 -0.99
N VAL A 36 -13.34 9.37 -1.30
CA VAL A 36 -12.62 8.22 -1.89
C VAL A 36 -11.97 8.60 -3.21
N LEU A 37 -12.68 9.32 -4.09
CA LEU A 37 -12.15 9.77 -5.37
C LEU A 37 -10.91 10.69 -5.21
N ARG A 38 -10.88 11.57 -4.20
CA ARG A 38 -9.68 12.38 -3.88
C ARG A 38 -8.53 11.52 -3.37
N ASP A 39 -8.82 10.56 -2.50
CA ASP A 39 -7.81 9.65 -1.96
C ASP A 39 -7.21 8.79 -3.08
N LEU A 40 -8.04 8.21 -3.95
CA LEU A 40 -7.63 7.46 -5.14
C LEU A 40 -6.83 8.32 -6.12
N ALA A 41 -7.25 9.56 -6.37
CA ALA A 41 -6.48 10.47 -7.23
C ALA A 41 -5.10 10.79 -6.66
N THR A 42 -4.98 10.89 -5.33
CA THR A 42 -3.69 11.08 -4.66
C THR A 42 -2.80 9.85 -4.80
N LEU A 43 -3.36 8.65 -4.61
CA LEU A 43 -2.65 7.38 -4.74
C LEU A 43 -2.21 7.10 -6.19
N GLU A 44 -3.06 7.44 -7.17
CA GLU A 44 -2.73 7.35 -8.60
C GLU A 44 -1.58 8.28 -8.99
N LYS A 45 -1.60 9.54 -8.53
CA LYS A 45 -0.48 10.47 -8.73
C LYS A 45 0.85 9.97 -8.14
N GLN A 46 0.77 9.09 -7.15
CA GLN A 46 1.92 8.44 -6.52
C GLN A 46 2.30 7.10 -7.18
N GLY A 47 1.60 6.69 -8.25
CA GLY A 47 1.85 5.43 -8.97
C GLY A 47 1.41 4.17 -8.21
N ILE A 48 0.67 4.31 -7.11
CA ILE A 48 0.33 3.22 -6.19
C ILE A 48 -0.78 2.33 -6.74
N LEU A 49 -1.68 2.92 -7.53
CA LEU A 49 -2.81 2.26 -8.16
C LEU A 49 -3.19 3.01 -9.43
N THR A 50 -4.08 2.42 -10.23
CA THR A 50 -4.65 3.06 -11.41
C THR A 50 -6.14 3.22 -11.21
N ARG A 51 -6.67 4.42 -11.47
CA ARG A 51 -8.12 4.62 -11.42
C ARG A 51 -8.77 4.08 -12.68
N VAL A 52 -9.94 3.49 -12.51
CA VAL A 52 -10.81 3.05 -13.61
C VAL A 52 -12.19 3.65 -13.39
N TYR A 53 -13.07 3.52 -14.38
CA TYR A 53 -14.43 4.00 -14.23
C TYR A 53 -15.11 3.32 -13.03
N GLY A 54 -15.46 4.12 -12.01
CA GLY A 54 -16.14 3.64 -10.79
C GLY A 54 -15.26 2.96 -9.74
N GLY A 55 -13.93 3.01 -9.85
CA GLY A 55 -13.06 2.30 -8.91
C GLY A 55 -11.57 2.54 -9.08
N ALA A 56 -10.78 1.64 -8.52
CA ALA A 56 -9.35 1.56 -8.72
C ALA A 56 -8.90 0.11 -8.86
N VAL A 57 -7.88 -0.10 -9.66
CA VAL A 57 -7.18 -1.38 -9.84
C VAL A 57 -5.74 -1.24 -9.38
N SER A 58 -5.15 -2.35 -8.97
CA SER A 58 -3.73 -2.38 -8.64
C SER A 58 -2.92 -1.96 -9.87
N SER A 59 -1.93 -1.06 -9.68
CA SER A 59 -1.01 -0.69 -10.75
C SER A 59 -0.09 -1.85 -11.16
N GLN A 60 -0.20 -3.01 -10.50
CA GLN A 60 0.46 -4.28 -10.85
C GLN A 60 -0.11 -4.93 -12.12
N SER A 61 -0.29 -4.14 -13.18
CA SER A 61 -0.42 -4.72 -14.51
C SER A 61 0.93 -5.33 -14.91
N PHE A 62 1.09 -6.61 -14.60
CA PHE A 62 1.94 -7.62 -15.26
C PHE A 62 3.47 -7.46 -15.38
N SER A 63 4.11 -6.37 -14.95
CA SER A 63 5.58 -6.33 -14.93
C SER A 63 6.14 -5.24 -14.03
N ALA A 64 7.11 -5.63 -13.19
CA ALA A 64 8.06 -4.80 -12.46
C ALA A 64 7.51 -3.90 -11.32
N GLU A 65 7.89 -4.28 -10.10
CA GLU A 65 8.07 -3.47 -8.90
C GLU A 65 6.95 -2.53 -8.44
N THR A 66 6.26 -2.92 -7.36
CA THR A 66 5.56 -1.98 -6.47
C THR A 66 6.51 -0.83 -6.11
N PRO A 67 6.12 0.45 -6.28
CA PRO A 67 7.00 1.58 -5.96
C PRO A 67 7.58 1.48 -4.55
N ASN A 68 8.88 1.79 -4.37
CA ASN A 68 9.57 1.63 -3.08
C ASN A 68 8.84 2.31 -1.91
N ILE A 69 8.28 3.49 -2.14
CA ILE A 69 7.49 4.26 -1.15
C ILE A 69 6.29 3.45 -0.61
N VAL A 70 5.70 2.62 -1.46
CA VAL A 70 4.58 1.75 -1.10
C VAL A 70 5.09 0.50 -0.39
N ARG A 71 6.16 -0.11 -0.89
CA ARG A 71 6.80 -1.26 -0.23
C ARG A 71 7.21 -0.92 1.19
N GLU A 72 7.80 0.24 1.45
CA GLU A 72 8.20 0.67 2.79
C GLU A 72 7.02 0.76 3.76
N LYS A 73 5.88 1.26 3.30
CA LYS A 73 4.74 1.58 4.16
C LYS A 73 3.67 0.50 4.26
N ILE A 74 3.70 -0.50 3.39
CA ILE A 74 2.82 -1.67 3.50
C ILE A 74 3.56 -2.79 4.26
N ARG A 75 2.82 -3.51 5.11
CA ARG A 75 3.30 -4.66 5.89
C ARG A 75 4.47 -4.32 6.82
N THR A 76 4.51 -3.08 7.32
CA THR A 76 5.58 -2.61 8.21
C THR A 76 5.62 -3.45 9.50
N THR A 77 4.47 -3.89 10.00
CA THR A 77 4.40 -4.76 11.19
C THR A 77 5.06 -6.12 10.93
N GLU A 78 4.78 -6.76 9.81
CA GLU A 78 5.38 -8.04 9.41
C GLU A 78 6.88 -7.88 9.13
N LYS A 79 7.27 -6.80 8.44
CA LYS A 79 8.68 -6.47 8.21
C LYS A 79 9.44 -6.27 9.52
N ASN A 80 8.85 -5.59 10.50
CA ASN A 80 9.45 -5.42 11.82
C ASN A 80 9.62 -6.75 12.54
N LYS A 81 8.66 -7.67 12.43
CA LYS A 81 8.80 -9.03 12.99
C LYS A 81 9.96 -9.79 12.35
N ILE A 82 10.07 -9.72 11.02
CA ILE A 82 11.20 -10.35 10.28
C ILE A 82 12.52 -9.71 10.70
N ALA A 83 12.60 -8.38 10.75
CA ALA A 83 13.79 -7.64 11.14
C ALA A 83 14.24 -7.99 12.57
N SER A 84 13.30 -8.11 13.52
CA SER A 84 13.60 -8.50 14.89
C SER A 84 14.17 -9.91 15.02
N LEU A 85 13.81 -10.84 14.12
CA LEU A 85 14.39 -12.19 14.09
C LEU A 85 15.74 -12.17 13.38
N ALA A 86 15.83 -11.48 12.24
CA ALA A 86 17.06 -11.37 11.47
C ALA A 86 18.18 -10.69 12.27
N SER A 87 17.86 -9.68 13.09
CA SER A 87 18.84 -8.99 13.93
C SER A 87 19.47 -9.89 15.00
N GLN A 88 18.80 -10.98 15.38
CA GLN A 88 19.33 -11.94 16.35
C GLN A 88 20.36 -12.89 15.74
N LEU A 89 20.47 -12.91 14.41
CA LEU A 89 21.41 -13.76 13.66
C LEU A 89 22.72 -13.03 13.31
N ILE A 90 22.83 -11.74 13.65
CA ILE A 90 24.02 -10.93 13.36
C ILE A 90 24.96 -11.03 14.56
N GLU A 91 26.21 -11.41 14.29
CA GLU A 91 27.25 -11.51 15.30
C GLU A 91 28.33 -10.44 15.10
N GLU A 92 29.12 -10.20 16.14
CA GLU A 92 30.21 -9.24 16.08
C GLU A 92 31.30 -9.73 15.12
N GLY A 93 31.64 -8.91 14.13
CA GLY A 93 32.58 -9.25 13.05
C GLY A 93 31.91 -9.60 11.72
N ASP A 94 30.58 -9.70 11.67
CA ASP A 94 29.85 -9.90 10.42
C ASP A 94 29.94 -8.70 9.47
N ASN A 95 30.03 -9.00 8.18
CA ASN A 95 29.96 -7.99 7.12
C ASN A 95 28.58 -8.04 6.45
N ILE A 96 27.82 -6.96 6.58
CA ILE A 96 26.45 -6.86 6.06
C ILE A 96 26.42 -6.02 4.78
N PHE A 97 25.84 -6.57 3.73
CA PHE A 97 25.52 -5.84 2.50
C PHE A 97 24.05 -5.39 2.54
N LEU A 98 23.79 -4.15 2.14
CA LEU A 98 22.47 -3.52 2.11
C LEU A 98 22.14 -3.00 0.71
N ASP A 99 20.87 -3.08 0.32
CA ASP A 99 20.27 -2.58 -0.92
C ASP A 99 18.94 -1.87 -0.60
#